data_AF-A0A7L3FTF4-F1
#
_entry.id   AF-A0A7L3FTF4-F1
#
_cell.length_a   1.000
_cell.length_b   1.000
_cell.length_c   1.000
_cell.angle_alpha   90.00
_cell.angle_beta   90.00
_cell.angle_gamma   90.00
#
_symmetry.space_group_name_H-M   'P 1'
#
loop_
_entity.id
_entity.type
_entity.pdbx_description
1 polymer ?
#
loop_
_entity_poly.entity_id
_entity_poly.type
_entity_poly.pdbx_seq_one_letter_code
_entity_poly.pdbx_strand_id
1 'polypeptide(L)'
;KGKIEGLTDEFEELEFLSTINVGLTSVANLPKLNKPKTLELSDNRFSGGLEVLAKKRSNLRHLNLSGKKIKDLGTIGLLKKLQNLKSPEIFNGEVTNLNNY
;
A
#
# COMPACT_ATOMS: atom_id res chain seq x y z
N LYS A 1 -2.01 5.17 17.70
CA LYS A 1 -2.91 4.02 17.41
C LYS A 1 -3.15 3.94 15.90
N GLY A 2 -2.98 2.75 15.30
CA GLY A 2 -3.19 2.53 13.86
C GLY A 2 -2.06 3.04 12.96
N LYS A 3 -0.82 3.12 13.47
CA LYS A 3 0.37 3.45 12.68
C LYS A 3 1.35 2.29 12.76
N ILE A 4 2.21 2.19 11.76
CA ILE A 4 3.35 1.30 11.79
C ILE A 4 4.42 1.94 12.69
N GLU A 5 4.91 1.18 13.65
CA GLU A 5 5.96 1.55 14.60
C GLU A 5 7.04 0.45 14.57
N GLY A 6 8.30 0.83 14.80
CA GLY A 6 9.43 -0.12 14.80
C GLY A 6 9.92 -0.58 13.42
N LEU A 7 9.18 -0.31 12.34
CA LEU A 7 9.65 -0.57 10.97
C LEU A 7 10.49 0.60 10.45
N THR A 8 11.79 0.37 10.29
CA THR A 8 12.79 1.33 9.82
C THR A 8 13.35 0.93 8.44
N ASP A 9 14.23 1.74 7.87
CA ASP A 9 14.98 1.43 6.65
C ASP A 9 16.16 0.47 6.87
N GLU A 10 16.50 0.16 8.13
CA GLU A 10 17.51 -0.85 8.50
C GLU A 10 17.11 -2.28 8.12
N PHE A 11 15.82 -2.52 7.82
CA PHE A 11 15.31 -3.79 7.31
C PHE A 11 15.61 -3.94 5.81
N GLU A 12 16.89 -3.92 5.46
CA GLU A 12 17.40 -3.95 4.08
C GLU A 12 17.06 -5.25 3.35
N GLU A 13 17.02 -6.36 4.08
CA GLU A 13 16.74 -7.72 3.59
C GLU A 13 15.25 -8.10 3.63
N LEU A 14 14.37 -7.22 4.12
CA LEU A 14 12.94 -7.52 4.20
C LEU A 14 12.33 -7.61 2.80
N GLU A 15 11.82 -8.78 2.42
CA GLU A 15 11.17 -9.01 1.12
C GLU A 15 9.64 -9.03 1.19
N PHE A 16 9.08 -9.42 2.33
CA PHE A 16 7.65 -9.57 2.53
C PHE A 16 7.22 -8.91 3.83
N LEU A 17 6.19 -8.06 3.75
CA LEU A 17 5.55 -7.45 4.92
C LEU A 17 4.04 -7.62 4.82
N SER A 18 3.44 -8.21 5.84
CA SER A 18 2.00 -8.38 5.98
C SER A 18 1.49 -7.71 7.25
N THR A 19 0.42 -6.93 7.11
CA THR A 19 -0.21 -6.16 8.20
C THR A 19 -1.73 -6.29 8.15
N ILE A 20 -2.24 -7.47 7.76
CA ILE A 20 -3.67 -7.73 7.57
C ILE A 20 -4.45 -7.46 8.86
N ASN A 21 -5.52 -6.65 8.76
CA ASN A 21 -6.49 -6.44 9.84
C ASN A 21 -5.89 -6.04 11.20
N VAL A 22 -4.77 -5.32 11.22
CA VAL A 22 -4.17 -4.80 12.47
C VAL A 22 -4.71 -3.42 12.86
N GLY A 23 -5.70 -2.93 12.11
CA GLY A 23 -6.35 -1.64 12.37
C GLY A 23 -5.50 -0.43 12.01
N LEU A 24 -4.62 -0.53 11.01
CA LEU A 24 -3.88 0.63 10.50
C LEU A 24 -4.85 1.69 9.99
N THR A 25 -4.67 2.92 10.43
CA THR A 25 -5.39 4.12 9.98
C THR A 25 -4.51 5.00 9.09
N SER A 26 -3.20 4.74 9.03
CA SER A 26 -2.27 5.46 8.16
C SER A 26 -1.05 4.60 7.79
N VAL A 27 -0.52 4.84 6.59
CA VAL A 27 0.73 4.24 6.08
C VAL A 27 1.85 5.28 5.85
N ALA A 28 1.65 6.52 6.31
CA ALA A 28 2.58 7.64 6.06
C ALA A 28 4.01 7.39 6.57
N ASN A 29 4.15 6.52 7.58
CA ASN A 29 5.42 6.18 8.21
C ASN A 29 6.16 5.00 7.54
N LEU A 30 5.63 4.38 6.48
CA LEU A 30 6.31 3.28 5.79
C LEU A 30 7.71 3.70 5.33
N PRO A 31 8.81 3.04 5.74
CA PRO A 31 10.16 3.43 5.34
C PRO A 31 10.41 3.17 3.85
N LYS A 32 11.60 3.54 3.37
CA LYS A 32 12.00 3.22 2.00
C LYS A 32 12.20 1.71 1.86
N LEU A 33 11.62 1.13 0.81
CA LEU A 33 11.70 -0.29 0.51
C LEU A 33 12.66 -0.49 -0.68
N ASN A 34 13.96 -0.69 -0.38
CA ASN A 34 15.04 -0.72 -1.37
C ASN A 34 15.03 -1.99 -2.26
N LYS A 35 14.88 -3.17 -1.65
CA LYS A 35 14.72 -4.43 -2.38
C LYS A 35 13.31 -4.56 -2.97
N PRO A 36 13.11 -5.44 -3.96
CA PRO A 36 11.78 -5.73 -4.42
C PRO A 36 10.94 -6.36 -3.32
N LYS A 37 9.73 -5.84 -3.07
CA LYS A 37 8.91 -6.30 -1.94
C LYS A 37 7.46 -6.61 -2.33
N THR A 38 6.88 -7.52 -1.55
CA THR A 38 5.45 -7.75 -1.45
C THR A 38 4.93 -7.07 -0.19
N LEU A 39 3.90 -6.23 -0.35
CA LEU A 39 3.28 -5.50 0.74
C LEU A 39 1.78 -5.81 0.81
N GLU A 40 1.39 -6.41 1.93
CA GLU A 40 0.02 -6.83 2.20
C GLU A 40 -0.60 -5.93 3.28
N LEU A 41 -1.53 -5.07 2.85
CA LEU A 41 -2.17 -4.04 3.67
C LEU A 41 -3.69 -4.23 3.80
N SER A 42 -4.23 -5.37 3.37
CA SER A 42 -5.67 -5.64 3.37
C SER A 42 -6.32 -5.53 4.76
N ASP A 43 -7.62 -5.31 4.76
CA ASP A 43 -8.48 -5.19 5.95
C ASP A 43 -8.07 -4.16 7.02
N ASN A 44 -7.19 -3.23 6.69
CA ASN A 44 -6.98 -1.99 7.45
C ASN A 44 -8.00 -0.86 7.13
N ARG A 45 -7.91 0.24 7.88
CA ARG A 45 -8.89 1.35 7.93
C ARG A 45 -8.41 2.65 7.28
N PHE A 46 -7.23 2.66 6.66
CA PHE A 46 -6.76 3.82 5.89
C PHE A 46 -7.50 3.91 4.54
N SER A 47 -7.72 5.13 4.06
CA SER A 47 -8.40 5.42 2.80
C SER A 47 -7.58 6.28 1.83
N GLY A 48 -6.33 6.62 2.20
CA GLY A 48 -5.42 7.47 1.43
C GLY A 48 -3.99 7.39 1.97
N GLY A 49 -3.12 8.31 1.52
CA GLY A 49 -1.71 8.34 1.94
C GLY A 49 -0.78 7.41 1.15
N LEU A 50 -1.27 6.79 0.07
CA LEU A 50 -0.49 5.88 -0.78
C LEU A 50 0.57 6.61 -1.62
N GLU A 51 0.50 7.93 -1.75
CA GLU A 51 1.53 8.74 -2.40
C GLU A 51 2.91 8.57 -1.76
N VAL A 52 2.97 8.14 -0.49
CA VAL A 52 4.24 7.84 0.19
C VAL A 52 5.01 6.73 -0.52
N LEU A 53 4.33 5.72 -1.07
CA LEU A 53 4.95 4.62 -1.81
C LEU A 53 5.67 5.15 -3.05
N ALA A 54 5.00 6.04 -3.79
CA ALA A 54 5.57 6.68 -4.97
C ALA A 54 6.71 7.65 -4.61
N LYS A 55 6.52 8.49 -3.57
CA LYS A 55 7.55 9.45 -3.11
C LYS A 55 8.84 8.76 -2.66
N LYS A 56 8.72 7.62 -1.98
CA LYS A 56 9.88 6.86 -1.49
C LYS A 56 10.57 6.03 -2.57
N ARG A 57 10.05 6.02 -3.81
CA ARG A 57 10.57 5.21 -4.92
C ARG A 57 10.72 3.74 -4.53
N SER A 58 9.72 3.21 -3.83
CA SER A 58 9.74 1.83 -3.37
C SER A 58 9.82 0.86 -4.55
N ASN A 59 10.63 -0.19 -4.43
CA ASN A 59 10.77 -1.20 -5.47
C ASN A 59 9.65 -2.27 -5.40
N LEU A 60 8.42 -1.87 -5.04
CA LEU A 60 7.31 -2.81 -4.82
C LEU A 60 6.97 -3.58 -6.10
N ARG A 61 6.82 -4.90 -5.98
CA ARG A 61 6.36 -5.78 -7.06
C ARG A 61 4.90 -6.19 -6.90
N HIS A 62 4.48 -6.40 -5.65
CA HIS A 62 3.14 -6.82 -5.27
C HIS A 62 2.60 -5.92 -4.17
N LEU A 63 1.37 -5.46 -4.34
CA LEU A 63 0.68 -4.61 -3.37
C LEU A 63 -0.77 -5.06 -3.26
N ASN A 64 -1.20 -5.42 -2.06
CA ASN A 64 -2.59 -5.74 -1.78
C ASN A 64 -3.25 -4.66 -0.93
N LEU A 65 -4.31 -4.07 -1.47
CA LEU A 65 -5.15 -3.04 -0.85
C LEU A 65 -6.59 -3.52 -0.73
N SER A 66 -6.82 -4.83 -0.73
CA SER A 66 -8.17 -5.39 -0.65
C SER A 66 -8.86 -5.05 0.69
N GLY A 67 -10.18 -4.95 0.67
CA GLY A 67 -10.98 -4.56 1.84
C GLY A 67 -10.69 -3.14 2.33
N LYS A 68 -10.08 -2.26 1.50
CA LYS A 68 -9.89 -0.84 1.84
C LYS A 68 -11.07 0.00 1.37
N LYS A 69 -11.40 1.04 2.14
CA LYS A 69 -12.37 2.08 1.73
C LYS A 69 -11.72 3.13 0.81
N ILE A 70 -11.00 2.70 -0.22
CA ILE A 70 -10.51 3.61 -1.26
C ILE A 70 -11.71 4.00 -2.11
N LYS A 71 -12.01 5.30 -2.21
CA LYS A 71 -13.20 5.83 -2.89
C LYS A 71 -12.89 6.58 -4.18
N ASP A 72 -11.61 6.89 -4.41
CA ASP A 72 -11.16 7.78 -5.49
C ASP A 72 -10.20 7.08 -6.44
N LEU A 73 -10.46 7.20 -7.74
CA LEU A 73 -9.58 6.72 -8.81
C LEU A 73 -8.24 7.46 -8.83
N GLY A 74 -8.18 8.70 -8.34
CA GLY A 74 -6.93 9.44 -8.19
C GLY A 74 -5.92 8.72 -7.29
N THR A 75 -6.40 8.08 -6.22
CA THR A 75 -5.58 7.24 -5.34
C THR A 75 -4.98 6.03 -6.07
N ILE A 76 -5.73 5.41 -6.98
CA ILE A 76 -5.22 4.32 -7.84
C ILE A 76 -4.26 4.87 -8.90
N GLY A 77 -4.55 6.04 -9.48
CA GLY A 77 -3.69 6.68 -10.47
C GLY A 77 -2.26 6.92 -9.97
N LEU A 78 -2.08 7.13 -8.66
CA LEU A 78 -0.77 7.25 -8.03
C LEU A 78 0.04 5.94 -8.06
N LEU A 79 -0.61 4.77 -8.06
CA LEU A 79 0.06 3.48 -8.15
C LEU A 79 0.76 3.28 -9.50
N LYS A 80 0.30 3.95 -10.57
CA LYS A 80 0.98 3.95 -11.88
C LYS A 80 2.40 4.53 -11.83
N LYS A 81 2.73 5.30 -10.79
CA LYS A 81 4.08 5.85 -10.56
C LYS A 81 5.06 4.81 -9.99
N LEU A 82 4.56 3.66 -9.55
CA LEU A 82 5.36 2.55 -9.04
C LEU A 82 5.82 1.68 -10.22
N GLN A 83 6.96 2.04 -10.81
CA GLN A 83 7.47 1.47 -12.07
C GLN A 83 7.64 -0.05 -12.06
N ASN A 84 7.86 -0.65 -10.89
CA ASN A 84 8.12 -2.09 -10.74
C ASN A 84 6.89 -2.88 -10.26
N LEU A 85 5.75 -2.21 -10.04
CA LEU A 85 4.53 -2.84 -9.57
C LEU A 85 3.90 -3.66 -10.70
N LYS A 86 3.83 -4.98 -10.52
CA LYS A 86 3.30 -5.90 -11.52
C LYS A 86 1.82 -6.22 -11.33
N SER A 87 1.39 -6.31 -10.08
CA SER A 87 0.05 -6.77 -9.72
C SER A 87 -0.45 -6.02 -8.47
N PRO A 88 -1.15 -4.89 -8.64
CA PRO A 88 -1.97 -4.35 -7.56
C PRO A 88 -3.24 -5.20 -7.41
N GLU A 89 -3.50 -5.69 -6.20
CA GLU A 89 -4.76 -6.31 -5.83
C GLU A 89 -5.62 -5.29 -5.09
N ILE A 90 -6.78 -4.97 -5.66
CA ILE A 90 -7.73 -4.01 -5.10
C ILE A 90 -9.12 -4.62 -5.27
N PHE A 91 -9.48 -5.52 -4.36
CA PHE A 91 -10.80 -6.16 -4.31
C PHE A 91 -11.56 -5.73 -3.05
N ASN A 92 -12.89 -5.82 -3.07
CA ASN A 92 -13.74 -5.42 -1.93
C ASN A 92 -13.49 -3.98 -1.44
N GLY A 93 -13.21 -3.05 -2.37
CA GLY A 93 -13.08 -1.63 -2.09
C GLY A 93 -14.23 -0.82 -2.68
N GLU A 94 -14.51 0.37 -2.15
CA GLU A 94 -15.59 1.21 -2.71
C GLU A 94 -15.30 1.60 -4.18
N VAL A 95 -14.02 1.68 -4.54
CA VAL A 95 -13.54 1.97 -5.90
C VAL A 95 -13.91 0.90 -6.94
N THR A 96 -14.10 -0.37 -6.54
CA THR A 96 -14.51 -1.44 -7.48
C THR A 96 -15.97 -1.34 -7.90
N ASN A 97 -16.75 -0.47 -7.24
CA ASN A 97 -18.14 -0.19 -7.59
C ASN A 97 -18.28 1.02 -8.54
N LEU A 98 -17.18 1.65 -8.96
CA LEU A 98 -17.21 2.75 -9.91
C LEU A 98 -17.39 2.22 -11.33
N ASN A 99 -18.31 2.81 -12.09
CA ASN A 99 -18.65 2.40 -13.46
C ASN A 99 -17.47 2.42 -14.45
N ASN A 100 -16.34 3.05 -14.10
CA ASN A 100 -15.15 3.22 -14.93
C ASN A 100 -13.89 2.62 -14.28
N TYR A 101 -14.05 1.65 -13.37
CA TYR A 101 -12.93 0.91 -12.78
C TYR A 101 -12.20 0.04 -13.81
#